data_AF-A0A377CG40-F1
#
_entry.id   AF-A0A377CG40-F1
#
_cell.length_a   1.000
_cell.length_b   1.000
_cell.length_c   1.000
_cell.angle_alpha   90.00
_cell.angle_beta   90.00
_cell.angle_gamma   90.00
#
_symmetry.space_group_name_H-M   'P 1'
#
loop_
_entity.id
_entity.type
_entity.pdbx_description
1 polymer ?
#
loop_
_entity_poly.entity_id
_entity_poly.type
_entity_poly.pdbx_seq_one_letter_code
_entity_poly.pdbx_strand_id
1 'polypeptide(L)' 'MNFVVREEHLWSVARYMPGSLGELDSLGLSGSEIRFHGKTLLALVEKAQTLPEEALPQRCLT' A
#
# COMPACT_ATOMS: atom_id res chain seq x y z
N MET A 1 12.36 -9.59 -15.54
CA MET A 1 11.03 -9.12 -15.09
C MET A 1 11.25 -7.94 -14.17
N ASN A 2 10.72 -6.75 -14.50
CA ASN A 2 10.82 -5.57 -13.63
C ASN A 2 9.79 -5.72 -12.51
N PHE A 3 10.24 -6.13 -11.31
CA PHE A 3 9.37 -6.15 -10.14
C PHE A 3 9.06 -4.71 -9.75
N VAL A 4 7.80 -4.29 -9.94
CA VAL A 4 7.31 -2.92 -9.73
C VAL A 4 7.32 -2.58 -8.24
N VAL A 5 6.78 -3.48 -7.42
CA VAL A 5 6.81 -3.47 -5.95
C VAL A 5 6.88 -4.92 -5.50
N ARG A 6 7.64 -5.22 -4.45
CA ARG A 6 7.67 -6.57 -3.88
C ARG A 6 6.35 -6.93 -3.21
N GLU A 7 5.96 -8.21 -3.27
CA GLU A 7 4.73 -8.69 -2.64
C GLU A 7 4.71 -8.42 -1.12
N GLU A 8 5.84 -8.66 -0.45
CA GLU A 8 6.02 -8.39 0.98
C GLU A 8 5.72 -6.93 1.36
N HIS A 9 6.13 -5.99 0.51
CA HIS A 9 5.88 -4.57 0.69
C HIS A 9 4.42 -4.22 0.44
N LEU A 10 3.82 -4.80 -0.60
CA LEU A 10 2.40 -4.58 -0.93
C LEU A 10 1.50 -5.02 0.24
N TRP A 11 1.80 -6.18 0.83
CA TRP A 11 1.08 -6.72 1.98
C TRP A 11 1.27 -5.83 3.22
N SER A 12 2.49 -5.34 3.44
CA SER A 12 2.80 -4.44 4.56
C SER A 12 2.05 -3.11 4.43
N VAL A 13 2.00 -2.52 3.23
CA VAL A 13 1.25 -1.29 2.95
C VAL A 13 -0.25 -1.50 3.19
N ALA A 14 -0.81 -2.61 2.69
CA ALA A 14 -2.23 -2.92 2.90
C ALA A 14 -2.57 -3.15 4.38
N ARG A 15 -1.66 -3.78 5.14
CA ARG A 15 -1.86 -4.08 6.57
C ARG A 15 -1.72 -2.85 7.46
N TYR A 16 -0.70 -2.03 7.22
CA TYR A 16 -0.35 -0.91 8.09
C TYR A 16 -0.93 0.43 7.63
N MET A 17 -1.46 0.51 6.40
CA MET A 17 -2.11 1.70 5.84
C MET A 17 -1.30 2.99 6.06
N PRO A 18 -0.06 3.09 5.51
CA PRO A 18 0.81 4.22 5.74
C PRO A 18 0.22 5.53 5.18
N GLY A 19 0.41 6.62 5.92
CA GLY A 19 -0.08 7.96 5.54
C GLY A 19 0.98 8.84 4.86
N SER A 20 2.25 8.42 4.83
CA SER A 20 3.36 9.26 4.37
C SER A 20 4.47 8.46 3.68
N LEU A 21 5.30 9.15 2.88
CA LEU A 21 6.47 8.54 2.24
C LEU A 21 7.53 8.08 3.26
N GLY A 22 7.61 8.75 4.42
CA GLY A 22 8.52 8.34 5.51
C GLY A 22 8.07 7.06 6.21
N GLU A 23 6.76 6.83 6.30
CA GLU A 23 6.24 5.55 6.78
C GLU A 23 6.50 4.42 5.78
N LEU A 24 6.42 4.68 4.47
CA LEU A 24 6.83 3.69 3.46
C LEU A 24 8.30 3.29 3.58
N ASP A 25 9.19 4.25 3.86
CA ASP A 25 10.60 3.97 4.15
C ASP A 25 10.75 3.12 5.43
N SER A 26 9.99 3.44 6.48
CA SER A 26 9.97 2.67 7.73
C SER A 26 9.43 1.25 7.57
N LEU A 27 8.57 1.01 6.57
CA LEU A 27 8.06 -0.32 6.20
C LEU A 27 9.08 -1.14 5.38
N GLY A 28 10.24 -0.57 5.05
CA GLY A 28 11.33 -1.26 4.36
C GLY A 28 11.26 -1.20 2.84
N LEU A 29 10.41 -0.36 2.26
CA LEU A 29 10.37 -0.18 0.81
C LEU A 29 11.69 0.39 0.30
N SER A 30 12.15 -0.08 -0.86
CA SER A 30 13.37 0.46 -1.46
C SER A 30 13.15 1.91 -1.91
N GLY A 31 14.23 2.71 -1.89
CA GLY A 31 14.18 4.09 -2.37
C GLY A 31 13.70 4.21 -3.83
N SER A 32 13.90 3.19 -4.66
CA SER A 32 13.33 3.11 -6.01
C SER A 32 11.80 2.95 -5.98
N GLU A 33 11.27 2.00 -5.20
CA GLU A 33 9.83 1.79 -5.04
C GLU A 33 9.14 3.07 -4.50
N ILE A 34 9.75 3.75 -3.54
CA ILE A 34 9.20 5.00 -2.98
C ILE A 34 9.20 6.12 -4.02
N ARG A 35 10.30 6.28 -4.78
CA ARG A 35 10.42 7.34 -5.80
C ARG A 35 9.49 7.13 -6.99
N PHE A 36 9.33 5.89 -7.46
CA PHE A 36 8.50 5.58 -8.63
C PHE A 36 7.04 5.32 -8.29
N HIS A 37 6.74 4.71 -7.13
CA HIS A 37 5.42 4.20 -6.79
C HIS A 37 4.86 4.68 -5.45
N GLY A 38 5.65 5.34 -4.60
CA GLY A 38 5.22 5.77 -3.26
C GLY A 38 3.96 6.64 -3.27
N LYS A 39 3.87 7.61 -4.19
CA LYS A 39 2.65 8.45 -4.33
C LYS A 39 1.43 7.63 -4.75
N THR A 40 1.60 6.66 -5.65
CA THR A 40 0.50 5.79 -6.10
C THR A 40 0.02 4.87 -4.98
N LEU A 41 0.95 4.31 -4.19
CA LEU A 41 0.62 3.48 -3.04
C LEU A 41 -0.18 4.28 -1.99
N LEU A 42 0.26 5.49 -1.64
CA LEU A 42 -0.47 6.35 -0.71
C LEU A 42 -1.87 6.72 -1.24
N ALA A 43 -2.00 7.03 -2.53
CA ALA A 43 -3.30 7.32 -3.13
C ALA A 43 -4.24 6.10 -3.12
N LEU A 44 -3.72 4.88 -3.22
CA LEU A 44 -4.52 3.66 -3.09
C LEU A 44 -4.97 3.44 -1.63
N VAL A 45 -4.08 3.69 -0.67
CA VAL A 45 -4.40 3.62 0.76
C VAL A 45 -5.49 4.64 1.12
N GLU A 46 -5.34 5.89 0.67
CA GLU A 46 -6.34 6.95 0.88
C GLU A 46 -7.69 6.56 0.28
N LYS A 47 -7.69 6.09 -0.98
CA LYS A 47 -8.92 5.58 -1.62
C LYS A 47 -9.56 4.47 -0.79
N ALA A 48 -8.78 3.51 -0.30
CA ALA A 48 -9.29 2.43 0.52
C ALA A 48 -9.92 2.92 1.83
N GLN A 49 -9.35 3.96 2.47
CA GLN A 49 -9.92 4.57 3.67
C GLN A 49 -11.21 5.35 3.40
N THR A 50 -11.36 5.93 2.21
CA THR A 50 -12.58 6.66 1.80
C THR A 50 -13.68 5.78 1.22
N LEU A 51 -13.43 4.49 0.98
CA LEU A 51 -14.44 3.60 0.43
C LEU A 51 -15.56 3.37 1.46
N PRO A 52 -16.84 3.45 1.05
CA PRO A 52 -17.95 3.13 1.93
C PRO A 52 -17.90 1.65 2.31
N GLU A 53 -18.34 1.32 3.52
CA GLU A 53 -18.30 -0.08 4.03
C GLU A 53 -19.05 -1.06 3.12
N GLU A 54 -20.09 -0.60 2.43
CA GLU A 54 -20.87 -1.37 1.45
C GLU A 54 -20.08 -1.78 0.21
N ALA A 55 -19.03 -1.02 -0.14
CA ALA A 55 -18.14 -1.31 -1.26
C ALA A 55 -16.89 -2.11 -0.85
N LEU A 56 -16.72 -2.37 0.46
CA LEU A 56 -15.61 -3.19 0.92
C LEU A 56 -15.83 -4.65 0.49
N PRO A 57 -14.77 -5.34 0.03
CA PRO A 57 -14.87 -6.74 -0.34
C PRO A 57 -15.27 -7.58 0.88
N GLN A 58 -16.06 -8.62 0.63
CA GLN A 58 -16.41 -9.57 1.68
C GLN A 58 -15.14 -10.18 2.27
N ARG A 59 -15.04 -10.19 3.60
CA ARG A 59 -13.88 -10.75 4.30
C ARG A 59 -13.68 -12.19 3.83
N CYS A 60 -12.46 -12.52 3.40
CA CYS A 60 -12.10 -13.89 3.10
C CYS A 60 -12.23 -14.72 4.37
N LEU A 61 -13.27 -15.55 4.44
CA LEU A 61 -13.42 -16.58 5.46
C LEU A 61 -12.56 -17.75 5.01
N THR A 62 -11.40 -17.94 5.65
CA THR A 62 -10.65 -19.20 5.61
C THR A 62 -11.40 -20.29 6.34
#